data_AF-A0A392PFT6-F1
#
_entry.id   AF-A0A392PFT6-F1
#
_cell.length_a   1.000
_cell.length_b   1.000
_cell.length_c   1.000
_cell.angle_alpha   90.00
_cell.angle_beta   90.00
_cell.angle_gamma   90.00
#
_symmetry.space_group_name_H-M   'P 1'
#
loop_
_entity.id
_entity.type
_entity.pdbx_description
1 polymer ?
#
loop_
_entity_poly.entity_id
_entity_poly.type
_entity_poly.pdbx_seq_one_letter_code
_entity_poly.pdbx_strand_id
1 'polypeptide(L)'
;MLRLAWHDAGTYDAKTRTGGPNGSIRNQLELNHAANKGLKTAVELCGTEEVKVKHPKISYADLYQLAGVVAVEVTGGPTIHFVPGRK
;
A
#
# COMPACT_ATOMS: atom_id res chain seq x y z
N MET A 1 -1.56 0.47 8.62
CA MET A 1 -1.75 -0.15 7.28
C MET A 1 -2.79 0.57 6.44
N LEU A 2 -4.00 0.82 6.94
CA LEU A 2 -5.03 1.58 6.21
C LEU A 2 -4.52 2.92 5.63
N ARG A 3 -3.79 3.71 6.44
CA ARG A 3 -3.16 4.95 5.97
C ARG A 3 -2.13 4.73 4.84
N LEU A 4 -1.34 3.66 4.89
CA LEU A 4 -0.37 3.36 3.83
C LEU A 4 -1.10 3.10 2.50
N ALA A 5 -2.11 2.24 2.52
CA ALA A 5 -2.92 1.92 1.34
C ALA A 5 -3.59 3.16 0.74
N TRP A 6 -4.16 4.02 1.60
CA TRP A 6 -4.76 5.29 1.20
C TRP A 6 -3.75 6.24 0.56
N HIS A 7 -2.58 6.45 1.17
CA HIS A 7 -1.59 7.39 0.65
C HIS A 7 -0.96 6.92 -0.66
N ASP A 8 -0.72 5.62 -0.83
CA ASP A 8 -0.27 5.04 -2.10
C ASP A 8 -1.31 5.28 -3.21
N ALA A 9 -2.59 5.00 -2.92
CA ALA A 9 -3.68 5.21 -3.88
C ALA A 9 -3.99 6.69 -4.15
N GLY A 10 -3.78 7.55 -3.16
CA GLY A 10 -4.18 8.97 -3.16
C GLY A 10 -3.38 9.86 -4.10
N THR A 11 -2.36 9.33 -4.77
CA THR A 11 -1.57 10.05 -5.78
C THR A 11 -2.21 10.04 -7.17
N TYR A 12 -3.34 9.35 -7.36
CA TYR A 12 -4.02 9.24 -8.66
C TYR A 12 -4.52 10.60 -9.16
N ASP A 13 -4.12 10.96 -10.38
CA ASP A 13 -4.66 12.11 -11.10
C ASP A 13 -5.54 11.65 -12.27
N ALA A 14 -6.82 12.03 -12.24
CA ALA A 14 -7.79 11.68 -13.27
C ALA A 14 -7.51 12.32 -14.64
N LYS A 15 -6.83 13.48 -14.69
CA LYS A 15 -6.52 14.17 -15.95
C LYS A 15 -5.39 13.47 -16.69
N THR A 16 -4.29 13.18 -16.00
CA THR A 16 -3.12 12.52 -16.60
C THR A 16 -3.20 11.00 -16.57
N ARG A 17 -4.11 10.43 -15.76
CA ARG A 17 -4.24 8.99 -15.50
C ARG A 17 -2.95 8.38 -14.93
N THR A 18 -2.19 9.16 -14.17
CA THR A 18 -0.94 8.77 -13.53
C THR A 18 -1.10 8.69 -12.01
N GLY A 19 -0.09 8.12 -11.33
CA GLY A 19 -0.16 7.84 -9.89
C GLY A 19 -1.10 6.68 -9.55
N GLY A 20 -1.59 6.67 -8.32
CA GLY A 20 -2.52 5.66 -7.83
C GLY A 20 -1.84 4.45 -7.16
N PRO A 21 -2.61 3.38 -6.87
CA PRO A 21 -2.18 2.27 -6.02
C PRO A 21 -1.20 1.35 -6.76
N ASN A 22 0.03 1.78 -6.95
CA ASN A 22 1.08 1.10 -7.70
C ASN A 22 2.32 0.78 -6.82
N GLY A 23 2.21 1.01 -5.51
CA GLY A 23 3.27 0.78 -4.55
C GLY A 23 4.41 1.78 -4.63
N SER A 24 4.29 2.89 -5.38
CA SER A 24 5.35 3.90 -5.55
C SER A 24 5.70 4.63 -4.27
N ILE A 25 4.82 4.59 -3.26
CA ILE A 25 5.09 5.15 -1.93
C ILE A 25 6.34 4.57 -1.26
N ARG A 26 6.84 3.41 -1.72
CA ARG A 26 8.10 2.82 -1.25
C ARG A 26 9.35 3.55 -1.77
N ASN A 27 9.22 4.31 -2.86
CA ASN A 27 10.31 5.02 -3.48
C ASN A 27 10.65 6.26 -2.65
N GLN A 28 11.95 6.52 -2.47
CA GLN A 28 12.42 7.55 -1.54
C GLN A 28 11.85 8.95 -1.82
N LEU A 29 11.68 9.30 -3.10
CA LEU A 29 11.12 10.60 -3.51
C LEU A 29 9.72 10.80 -2.92
N GLU A 30 8.83 9.82 -3.11
CA GLU A 30 7.45 9.90 -2.63
C GLU A 30 7.36 9.66 -1.12
N LEU A 31 8.13 8.72 -0.57
CA LEU A 31 8.15 8.42 0.86
C LEU A 31 8.56 9.63 1.70
N ASN A 32 9.42 10.51 1.15
CA ASN A 32 9.89 11.72 1.81
C ASN A 32 8.91 12.90 1.75
N HIS A 33 7.79 12.79 1.03
CA HIS A 33 6.76 13.84 1.06
C HIS A 33 6.27 14.06 2.49
N ALA A 34 6.04 15.33 2.87
CA ALA A 34 5.59 15.67 4.21
C ALA A 34 4.28 14.95 4.61
N ALA A 35 3.38 14.74 3.65
CA ALA A 35 2.14 13.97 3.84
C ALA A 35 2.38 12.49 4.24
N ASN A 36 3.52 11.91 3.84
CA ASN A 36 3.86 10.50 4.07
C ASN A 36 4.69 10.29 5.34
N LYS A 37 4.87 11.32 6.17
CA LYS A 37 5.60 11.23 7.45
C LYS A 37 5.05 10.08 8.31
N GLY A 38 5.96 9.20 8.75
CA GLY A 38 5.65 8.01 9.56
C GLY A 38 5.27 6.75 8.77
N LEU A 39 5.12 6.82 7.44
CA LEU A 39 4.78 5.63 6.64
C LEU A 39 5.99 4.73 6.33
N LYS A 40 7.21 5.21 6.57
CA LYS A 40 8.44 4.41 6.42
C LYS A 40 8.36 3.11 7.21
N THR A 41 7.93 3.16 8.47
CA THR A 41 7.77 1.97 9.31
C THR A 41 6.76 0.98 8.74
N ALA A 42 5.67 1.45 8.11
CA ALA A 42 4.67 0.58 7.50
C ALA A 42 5.18 -0.07 6.21
N VAL A 43 5.96 0.67 5.40
CA VAL A 43 6.65 0.15 4.21
C VAL A 43 7.66 -0.92 4.60
N GLU A 44 8.49 -0.64 5.60
CA GLU A 44 9.51 -1.58 6.11
C GLU A 44 8.85 -2.84 6.68
N LEU A 45 7.78 -2.71 7.46
CA LEU A 45 7.02 -3.84 7.99
C LEU A 45 6.50 -4.75 6.87
N CYS A 46 6.00 -4.18 5.77
CA CYS A 46 5.57 -4.98 4.62
C CYS A 46 6.75 -5.68 3.92
N GLY A 47 7.93 -5.08 3.92
CA GLY A 47 9.15 -5.62 3.31
C GLY A 47 9.84 -6.73 4.09
N THR A 48 9.33 -7.10 5.28
CA THR A 48 9.94 -8.08 6.19
C THR A 48 9.91 -9.52 5.66
N GLU A 49 10.70 -10.37 6.32
CA GLU A 49 10.73 -11.83 6.13
C GLU A 49 9.35 -12.46 6.37
N GLU A 50 8.55 -11.90 7.27
CA GLU A 50 7.23 -12.41 7.60
C GLU A 50 6.18 -12.15 6.52
N VAL A 51 6.40 -11.16 5.65
CA VAL A 51 5.39 -10.70 4.69
C VAL A 51 5.91 -10.77 3.25
N LYS A 52 6.69 -9.80 2.78
CA LYS A 52 7.09 -9.76 1.37
C LYS A 52 7.99 -10.92 0.98
N VAL A 53 8.97 -11.29 1.80
CA VAL A 53 9.98 -12.30 1.41
C VAL A 53 9.37 -13.69 1.34
N LYS A 54 8.45 -14.04 2.27
CA LYS A 54 7.65 -15.27 2.19
C LYS A 54 6.69 -15.31 1.01
N HIS A 55 6.26 -14.14 0.50
CA HIS A 55 5.30 -14.02 -0.58
C HIS A 55 5.88 -13.27 -1.79
N PRO A 56 6.92 -13.81 -2.46
CA PRO A 56 7.61 -13.12 -3.55
C PRO A 56 6.68 -12.88 -4.76
N LYS A 57 5.68 -13.74 -4.95
CA LYS A 57 4.68 -13.66 -6.03
C LYS A 57 3.70 -12.48 -5.91
N ILE A 58 3.53 -11.91 -4.72
CA ILE A 58 2.62 -10.78 -4.50
C ILE A 58 3.41 -9.49 -4.74
N SER A 59 2.92 -8.59 -5.59
CA SER A 59 3.55 -7.29 -5.82
C SER A 59 3.46 -6.41 -4.57
N TYR A 60 4.37 -5.44 -4.42
CA TYR A 60 4.24 -4.46 -3.33
C TYR A 60 2.93 -3.65 -3.44
N ALA A 61 2.50 -3.35 -4.66
CA ALA A 61 1.25 -2.65 -4.92
C ALA A 61 0.03 -3.43 -4.38
N ASP A 62 -0.07 -4.73 -4.69
CA ASP A 62 -1.13 -5.56 -4.15
C ASP A 62 -1.00 -5.75 -2.64
N LEU A 63 0.22 -5.92 -2.13
CA LEU A 63 0.47 -6.11 -0.71
C LEU A 63 -0.02 -4.91 0.12
N TYR A 64 0.28 -3.68 -0.29
CA TYR A 64 -0.14 -2.49 0.44
C TYR A 64 -1.65 -2.34 0.46
N GLN A 65 -2.31 -2.58 -0.68
CA GLN A 65 -3.76 -2.49 -0.77
C GLN A 65 -4.46 -3.62 0.02
N LEU A 66 -3.93 -4.84 -0.03
CA LEU A 66 -4.42 -5.96 0.79
C LEU A 66 -4.26 -5.66 2.28
N ALA A 67 -3.12 -5.10 2.71
CA ALA A 67 -2.92 -4.71 4.10
C ALA A 67 -3.89 -3.61 4.55
N GLY A 68 -4.32 -2.73 3.64
CA GLY A 68 -5.39 -1.77 3.90
C GLY A 68 -6.74 -2.45 4.12
N VAL A 69 -7.12 -3.39 3.24
CA VAL A 69 -8.35 -4.19 3.34
C VAL A 69 -8.39 -4.97 4.65
N VAL A 70 -7.33 -5.73 4.94
CA VAL A 70 -7.23 -6.52 6.18
C VAL A 70 -7.26 -5.63 7.41
N ALA A 71 -6.66 -4.43 7.37
CA ALA A 71 -6.73 -3.50 8.50
C ALA A 71 -8.16 -3.04 8.81
N VAL A 72 -9.01 -2.85 7.80
CA VAL A 72 -10.44 -2.55 8.01
C VAL A 72 -11.14 -3.75 8.67
N GLU A 73 -10.94 -4.94 8.13
CA GLU A 73 -11.60 -6.15 8.61
C GLU A 73 -11.21 -6.50 10.06
N VAL A 74 -9.92 -6.50 10.41
CA VAL A 74 -9.46 -6.85 11.77
C VAL A 74 -9.84 -5.81 12.83
N THR A 75 -10.23 -4.60 12.43
CA THR A 75 -10.73 -3.56 13.34
C THR A 75 -12.25 -3.54 13.46
N GLY A 76 -12.94 -4.57 12.93
CA GLY A 76 -14.40 -4.71 13.01
C GLY A 76 -15.17 -4.02 11.88
N GLY A 77 -14.47 -3.56 10.84
CA GLY A 77 -15.08 -3.06 9.62
C GLY A 77 -15.64 -4.18 8.72
N PRO A 78 -16.30 -3.82 7.61
CA PRO A 78 -16.84 -4.80 6.68
C PRO A 78 -15.74 -5.57 5.96
N THR A 79 -16.04 -6.79 5.53
CA THR A 79 -15.20 -7.51 4.57
C THR A 79 -15.24 -6.79 3.23
N ILE A 80 -14.06 -6.41 2.72
CA ILE A 80 -13.90 -5.74 1.43
C ILE A 80 -13.41 -6.76 0.41
N HIS A 81 -14.11 -6.90 -0.71
CA HIS A 81 -13.66 -7.75 -1.81
C HIS A 81 -12.35 -7.21 -2.39
N PHE A 82 -11.30 -8.03 -2.38
CA PHE A 82 -9.98 -7.67 -2.89
C PHE A 82 -9.72 -8.34 -4.24
N VAL A 83 -9.34 -7.54 -5.23
CA VAL A 83 -8.89 -8.00 -6.56
C VAL A 83 -7.39 -7.75 -6.70
N PRO A 84 -6.56 -8.81 -6.86
CA PRO A 84 -5.14 -8.68 -7.13
C PRO A 84 -4.86 -8.38 -8.62
N GLY A 85 -3.61 -8.09 -8.95
CA GLY A 85 -3.15 -7.89 -10.34
C GLY A 85 -2.39 -6.58 -10.58
N ARG A 86 -2.12 -5.80 -9.53
CA ARG A 86 -1.32 -4.58 -9.65
C ARG A 86 0.14 -4.97 -9.86
N LYS A 87 0.80 -4.35 -10.84
CA LYS A 87 2.21 -4.60 -11.16
C LYS A 87 3.13 -3.68 -10.38
#